data_AF-A0A4P6H1Z1-F1
#
_entry.id   AF-A0A4P6H1Z1-F1
#
_cell.length_a   1.000
_cell.length_b   1.000
_cell.length_c   1.000
_cell.angle_alpha   90.00
_cell.angle_beta   90.00
_cell.angle_gamma   90.00
#
_symmetry.space_group_name_H-M   'P 1'
#
loop_
_entity.id
_entity.type
_entity.pdbx_description
1 polymer ?
#
loop_
_entity_poly.entity_id
_entity_poly.type
_entity_poly.pdbx_seq_one_letter_code
_entity_poly.pdbx_strand_id
1 'polypeptide(L)'
;MTERSDHGVGDGTVPVIPYDTFEAASLFLATGRTREEVLPLIGLANGEWDRLRETYRWFPTALGESYRHAYFKGLDDAAICRLVLPPRWRLQEGDTADLRSTRHIREAVWRNPHVGPFAGCSWPCTFIAAHAEAVLCCYTHDGKTVYFDGKPLADRKGGRIVVDAASFRAVAGRWLADRHHVYGQGQYGANQTFYWYVVEGADAATFEALNLRYARDGRQAYYITGKTIRTKSPEAFEVVPELRLNYRDGTRDPLHDTSVIARDREAVYFYGTRLKNAIPDSFRDIGHGYATDGTSVWFLSRKKLVENADAATFTVPGPGEPHVTGRHGGSCVTDQYRPYVEGEPCDPLQWIEDWRPFFEARPDLKGWWWHELAG
;
A
#
# COMPACT_ATOMS: atom_id res chain seq x y z
N MET A 1 -23.18 29.31 13.32
CA MET A 1 -23.53 29.94 12.02
C MET A 1 -22.97 29.04 10.94
N THR A 2 -23.76 28.71 9.92
CA THR A 2 -23.29 27.88 8.80
C THR A 2 -22.34 28.69 7.92
N GLU A 3 -21.15 28.17 7.63
CA GLU A 3 -20.16 28.84 6.77
C GLU A 3 -20.33 28.51 5.28
N ARG A 4 -21.45 27.90 4.93
CA ARG A 4 -21.82 27.57 3.56
C ARG A 4 -22.08 28.85 2.77
N SER A 5 -21.58 28.85 1.54
CA SER A 5 -22.01 29.72 0.46
C SER A 5 -22.35 28.87 -0.77
N ASP A 6 -23.06 29.44 -1.74
CA ASP A 6 -23.29 28.79 -3.03
C ASP A 6 -22.56 29.59 -4.12
N HIS A 7 -21.73 28.92 -4.90
CA HIS A 7 -20.96 29.51 -5.98
C HIS A 7 -21.63 29.22 -7.33
N GLY A 8 -21.82 30.25 -8.15
CA GLY A 8 -22.37 30.11 -9.50
C GLY A 8 -21.40 29.42 -10.44
N VAL A 9 -21.86 28.35 -11.10
CA VAL A 9 -21.07 27.55 -12.03
C VAL A 9 -21.91 27.17 -13.26
N GLY A 10 -21.66 27.82 -14.40
CA GLY A 10 -22.52 27.69 -15.58
C GLY A 10 -23.96 28.13 -15.26
N ASP A 11 -24.94 27.28 -15.58
CA ASP A 11 -26.37 27.54 -15.37
C ASP A 11 -26.88 27.14 -13.97
N GLY A 12 -25.99 26.73 -13.06
CA GLY A 12 -26.35 26.26 -11.72
C GLY A 12 -25.45 26.81 -10.64
N THR A 13 -25.60 26.27 -9.43
CA THR A 13 -24.74 26.58 -8.28
C THR A 13 -24.18 25.31 -7.66
N VAL A 14 -23.02 25.44 -7.02
CA VAL A 14 -22.45 24.39 -6.16
C VAL A 14 -22.21 24.93 -4.77
N PRO A 15 -22.49 24.14 -3.72
CA PRO A 15 -22.17 24.54 -2.37
C PRO A 15 -20.66 24.59 -2.17
N VAL A 16 -20.22 25.61 -1.43
CA VAL A 16 -18.84 25.83 -1.01
C VAL A 16 -18.84 26.01 0.50
N ILE A 17 -17.96 25.27 1.17
CA ILE A 17 -17.64 25.44 2.58
C ILE A 17 -16.13 25.63 2.73
N PRO A 18 -15.67 26.25 3.82
CA PRO A 18 -14.24 26.32 4.10
C PRO A 18 -13.63 24.92 4.16
N TYR A 19 -12.42 24.75 3.62
CA TYR A 19 -11.75 23.46 3.51
C TYR A 19 -11.46 22.85 4.87
N ASP A 20 -11.13 23.68 5.87
CA ASP A 20 -10.94 23.19 7.24
C ASP A 20 -12.25 22.70 7.88
N THR A 21 -13.38 23.35 7.59
CA THR A 21 -14.72 22.91 7.97
C THR A 21 -15.07 21.58 7.28
N PHE A 22 -14.71 21.39 6.02
CA PHE A 22 -14.85 20.10 5.33
C PHE A 22 -14.02 18.98 5.98
N GLU A 23 -12.75 19.25 6.31
CA GLU A 23 -11.88 18.27 6.95
C GLU A 23 -12.36 17.94 8.36
N ALA A 24 -12.88 18.91 9.12
CA ALA A 24 -13.45 18.70 10.44
C ALA A 24 -14.70 17.81 10.36
N ALA A 25 -15.63 18.14 9.45
CA ALA A 25 -16.81 17.32 9.19
C ALA A 25 -16.43 15.88 8.78
N SER A 26 -15.45 15.75 7.88
CA SER A 26 -14.94 14.45 7.43
C SER A 26 -14.35 13.64 8.59
N LEU A 27 -13.60 14.28 9.49
CA LEU A 27 -12.98 13.61 10.63
C LEU A 27 -14.00 13.17 11.68
N PHE A 28 -15.02 13.97 11.97
CA PHE A 28 -16.11 13.56 12.86
C PHE A 28 -16.91 12.37 12.30
N LEU A 29 -17.22 12.39 11.00
CA LEU A 29 -17.84 11.24 10.33
C LEU A 29 -16.91 10.02 10.35
N ALA A 30 -15.61 10.20 10.14
CA ALA A 30 -14.61 9.14 10.27
C ALA A 30 -14.48 8.60 11.70
N THR A 31 -14.97 9.35 12.69
CA THR A 31 -15.02 8.99 14.12
C THR A 31 -16.44 8.61 14.55
N GLY A 32 -17.23 8.07 13.61
CA GLY A 32 -18.50 7.40 13.91
C GLY A 32 -19.70 8.32 14.12
N ARG A 33 -19.56 9.65 13.95
CA ARG A 33 -20.72 10.55 13.92
C ARG A 33 -21.56 10.29 12.68
N THR A 34 -22.86 10.50 12.80
CA THR A 34 -23.77 10.31 11.69
C THR A 34 -23.89 11.57 10.84
N ARG A 35 -24.35 11.41 9.60
CA ARG A 35 -24.58 12.55 8.69
C ARG A 35 -25.70 13.45 9.21
N GLU A 36 -26.68 12.89 9.91
CA GLU A 36 -27.77 13.62 10.54
C GLU A 36 -27.28 14.53 11.69
N GLU A 37 -26.19 14.16 12.36
CA GLU A 37 -25.54 15.03 13.36
C GLU A 37 -24.68 16.12 12.69
N VAL A 38 -23.86 15.74 11.71
CA VAL A 38 -22.78 16.58 11.18
C VAL A 38 -23.26 17.57 10.11
N LEU A 39 -24.02 17.09 9.12
CA LEU A 39 -24.33 17.88 7.93
C LEU A 39 -25.20 19.11 8.20
N PRO A 40 -26.16 19.11 9.15
CA PRO A 40 -26.91 20.32 9.49
C PRO A 40 -26.03 21.47 10.00
N LEU A 41 -24.92 21.18 10.70
CA LEU A 41 -24.00 22.22 11.21
C LEU A 41 -23.27 22.96 10.09
N ILE A 42 -23.03 22.29 8.97
CA ILE A 42 -22.40 22.86 7.78
C ILE A 42 -23.42 23.22 6.69
N GLY A 43 -24.71 23.04 6.97
CA GLY A 43 -25.81 23.40 6.08
C GLY A 43 -25.85 22.59 4.79
N LEU A 44 -25.45 21.32 4.78
CA LEU A 44 -25.47 20.46 3.58
C LEU A 44 -26.50 19.35 3.66
N ALA A 45 -27.09 18.99 2.52
CA ALA A 45 -27.83 17.75 2.35
C ALA A 45 -26.90 16.59 1.98
N ASN A 46 -27.37 15.34 2.13
CA ASN A 46 -26.59 14.13 1.82
C ASN A 46 -25.98 14.13 0.40
N GLY A 47 -26.78 14.42 -0.63
CA GLY A 47 -26.29 14.44 -2.02
C GLY A 47 -25.37 15.62 -2.34
N GLU A 48 -25.44 16.71 -1.57
CA GLU A 48 -24.49 17.82 -1.67
C GLU A 48 -23.15 17.44 -1.05
N TRP A 49 -23.19 16.82 0.14
CA TRP A 49 -22.01 16.28 0.80
C TRP A 49 -21.28 15.26 -0.06
N ASP A 50 -21.99 14.32 -0.69
CA ASP A 50 -21.36 13.28 -1.51
C ASP A 50 -20.57 13.88 -2.69
N ARG A 51 -21.18 14.82 -3.42
CA ARG A 51 -20.50 15.53 -4.52
C ARG A 51 -19.33 16.38 -4.04
N LEU A 52 -19.50 17.09 -2.93
CA LEU A 52 -18.45 17.93 -2.35
C LEU A 52 -17.27 17.09 -1.86
N ARG A 53 -17.53 16.00 -1.12
CA ARG A 53 -16.52 15.08 -0.59
C ARG A 53 -15.76 14.38 -1.71
N GLU A 54 -16.43 14.00 -2.79
CA GLU A 54 -15.78 13.37 -3.94
C GLU A 54 -14.71 14.29 -4.57
N THR A 55 -14.90 15.60 -4.47
CA THR A 55 -13.97 16.63 -4.94
C THR A 55 -12.92 17.03 -3.88
N TYR A 56 -13.36 17.49 -2.71
CA TYR A 56 -12.52 18.16 -1.70
C TYR A 56 -11.47 17.22 -1.11
N ARG A 57 -11.77 15.92 -0.98
CA ARG A 57 -10.82 14.94 -0.41
C ARG A 57 -9.48 14.89 -1.15
N TRP A 58 -9.46 15.31 -2.42
CA TRP A 58 -8.29 15.29 -3.28
C TRP A 58 -7.45 16.57 -3.26
N PHE A 59 -7.90 17.65 -2.62
CA PHE A 59 -7.18 18.94 -2.64
C PHE A 59 -5.71 18.79 -2.23
N PRO A 60 -5.33 18.05 -1.18
CA PRO A 60 -3.92 17.92 -0.77
C PRO A 60 -3.05 17.00 -1.64
N THR A 61 -3.58 16.52 -2.77
CA THR A 61 -2.97 15.47 -3.60
C THR A 61 -2.76 15.96 -5.03
N ALA A 62 -1.83 15.34 -5.76
CA ALA A 62 -1.68 15.57 -7.20
C ALA A 62 -2.81 14.95 -8.04
N LEU A 63 -3.74 14.21 -7.42
CA LEU A 63 -4.85 13.53 -8.07
C LEU A 63 -6.12 14.38 -8.02
N GLY A 64 -7.13 13.92 -8.75
CA GLY A 64 -8.50 14.44 -8.66
C GLY A 64 -8.79 15.73 -9.42
N GLU A 65 -7.92 16.10 -10.38
CA GLU A 65 -8.11 17.24 -11.27
C GLU A 65 -9.46 17.19 -12.01
N SER A 66 -9.84 16.01 -12.53
CA SER A 66 -11.12 15.82 -13.22
C SER A 66 -12.34 16.10 -12.32
N TYR A 67 -12.29 15.69 -11.05
CA TYR A 67 -13.37 15.95 -10.08
C TYR A 67 -13.48 17.46 -9.78
N ARG A 68 -12.33 18.13 -9.57
CA ARG A 68 -12.29 19.59 -9.36
C ARG A 68 -12.84 20.34 -10.56
N HIS A 69 -12.41 19.98 -11.76
CA HIS A 69 -12.88 20.58 -13.00
C HIS A 69 -14.39 20.39 -13.19
N ALA A 70 -14.91 19.20 -12.91
CA ALA A 70 -16.34 18.91 -13.01
C ALA A 70 -17.17 19.69 -11.99
N TYR A 71 -16.70 19.81 -10.74
CA TYR A 71 -17.42 20.46 -9.65
C TYR A 71 -17.40 21.99 -9.77
N PHE A 72 -16.25 22.59 -10.05
CA PHE A 72 -16.08 24.04 -10.16
C PHE A 72 -16.16 24.58 -11.60
N LYS A 73 -16.56 23.74 -12.57
CA LYS A 73 -16.67 24.11 -14.01
C LYS A 73 -15.42 24.81 -14.57
N GLY A 74 -14.25 24.28 -14.23
CA GLY A 74 -12.98 24.71 -14.80
C GLY A 74 -12.30 25.91 -14.15
N LEU A 75 -12.71 26.30 -12.94
CA LEU A 75 -11.89 27.20 -12.13
C LEU A 75 -10.47 26.65 -11.94
N ASP A 76 -9.49 27.56 -11.95
CA ASP A 76 -8.12 27.25 -11.58
C ASP A 76 -7.96 27.11 -10.05
N ASP A 77 -6.83 26.54 -9.63
CA ASP A 77 -6.52 26.31 -8.21
C ASP A 77 -6.52 27.62 -7.40
N ALA A 78 -6.13 28.75 -8.00
CA ALA A 78 -6.10 30.04 -7.35
C ALA A 78 -7.51 30.55 -7.01
N ALA A 79 -8.44 30.46 -7.96
CA ALA A 79 -9.83 30.82 -7.76
C ALA A 79 -10.48 29.90 -6.73
N ILE A 80 -10.22 28.58 -6.80
CA ILE A 80 -10.74 27.64 -5.80
C ILE A 80 -10.20 27.96 -4.41
N CYS A 81 -8.90 28.23 -4.25
CA CYS A 81 -8.31 28.60 -2.95
C CYS A 81 -8.98 29.85 -2.35
N ARG A 82 -9.27 30.88 -3.15
CA ARG A 82 -9.98 32.07 -2.67
C ARG A 82 -11.40 31.77 -2.17
N LEU A 83 -12.04 30.73 -2.71
CA LEU A 83 -13.37 30.28 -2.28
C LEU A 83 -13.32 29.44 -1.00
N VAL A 84 -12.33 28.55 -0.87
CA VAL A 84 -12.34 27.49 0.16
C VAL A 84 -11.44 27.76 1.37
N LEU A 85 -10.53 28.73 1.32
CA LEU A 85 -9.65 29.04 2.45
C LEU A 85 -10.29 29.95 3.52
N PRO A 86 -11.01 31.04 3.16
CA PRO A 86 -11.64 31.90 4.14
C PRO A 86 -12.67 31.16 5.00
N PRO A 87 -12.98 31.63 6.22
CA PRO A 87 -12.48 32.87 6.83
C PRO A 87 -11.14 32.72 7.57
N ARG A 88 -10.75 31.49 7.93
CA ARG A 88 -9.61 31.21 8.82
C ARG A 88 -8.27 31.13 8.11
N TRP A 89 -8.27 30.73 6.84
CA TRP A 89 -7.07 30.59 6.04
C TRP A 89 -7.12 31.56 4.86
N ARG A 90 -5.95 32.00 4.40
CA ARG A 90 -5.80 32.88 3.24
C ARG A 90 -4.49 32.55 2.53
N LEU A 91 -4.47 32.70 1.21
CA LEU A 91 -3.21 32.71 0.45
C LEU A 91 -2.38 33.92 0.90
N GLN A 92 -1.09 33.74 1.12
CA GLN A 92 -0.17 34.84 1.37
C GLN A 92 0.25 35.48 0.04
N GLU A 93 0.66 36.73 0.10
CA GLU A 93 1.15 37.45 -1.08
C GLU A 93 2.46 36.81 -1.58
N GLY A 94 2.47 36.36 -2.83
CA GLY A 94 3.60 35.63 -3.42
C GLY A 94 3.49 34.10 -3.37
N ASP A 95 2.49 33.54 -2.70
CA ASP A 95 2.24 32.09 -2.73
C ASP A 95 1.83 31.65 -4.14
N THR A 96 2.42 30.55 -4.61
CA THR A 96 1.86 29.85 -5.77
C THR A 96 0.55 29.21 -5.33
N ALA A 97 -0.57 29.69 -5.87
CA ALA A 97 -1.88 29.20 -5.48
C ALA A 97 -2.13 27.79 -6.04
N ASP A 98 -1.91 26.80 -5.18
CA ASP A 98 -1.93 25.38 -5.49
C ASP A 98 -2.75 24.66 -4.41
N LEU A 99 -3.76 23.90 -4.81
CA LEU A 99 -4.62 23.21 -3.85
C LEU A 99 -3.85 22.17 -3.02
N ARG A 100 -2.71 21.66 -3.51
CA ARG A 100 -1.84 20.76 -2.73
C ARG A 100 -1.31 21.42 -1.46
N SER A 101 -1.21 22.75 -1.45
CA SER A 101 -0.83 23.51 -0.27
C SER A 101 -1.79 23.27 0.91
N THR A 102 -3.06 22.96 0.65
CA THR A 102 -4.07 22.70 1.70
C THR A 102 -3.76 21.50 2.61
N ARG A 103 -2.73 20.70 2.31
CA ARG A 103 -2.21 19.64 3.19
C ARG A 103 -1.98 20.10 4.62
N HIS A 104 -1.35 21.26 4.83
CA HIS A 104 -1.05 21.76 6.18
C HIS A 104 -2.34 22.11 6.95
N ILE A 105 -3.40 22.50 6.24
CA ILE A 105 -4.72 22.79 6.82
C ILE A 105 -5.35 21.50 7.32
N ARG A 106 -5.36 20.45 6.48
CA ARG A 106 -5.81 19.10 6.88
C ARG A 106 -5.07 18.62 8.13
N GLU A 107 -3.75 18.73 8.15
CA GLU A 107 -2.94 18.33 9.31
C GLU A 107 -3.24 19.18 10.55
N ALA A 108 -3.51 20.47 10.41
CA ALA A 108 -3.94 21.33 11.52
C ALA A 108 -5.30 20.89 12.09
N VAL A 109 -6.26 20.58 11.22
CA VAL A 109 -7.58 20.09 11.61
C VAL A 109 -7.51 18.70 12.26
N TRP A 110 -6.63 17.81 11.79
CA TRP A 110 -6.41 16.52 12.44
C TRP A 110 -5.88 16.65 13.88
N ARG A 111 -5.10 17.71 14.17
CA ARG A 111 -4.66 18.03 15.55
C ARG A 111 -5.76 18.67 16.37
N ASN A 112 -6.62 19.48 15.76
CA ASN A 112 -7.76 20.12 16.43
C ASN A 112 -8.97 20.25 15.49
N PRO A 113 -9.95 19.31 15.54
CA PRO A 113 -11.10 19.34 14.63
C PRO A 113 -12.21 20.31 15.06
N HIS A 114 -12.10 20.92 16.25
CA HIS A 114 -13.11 21.83 16.77
C HIS A 114 -12.93 23.24 16.18
N VAL A 115 -13.21 23.37 14.88
CA VAL A 115 -13.09 24.61 14.11
C VAL A 115 -14.43 25.00 13.48
N GLY A 116 -14.60 26.30 13.19
CA GLY A 116 -15.78 26.81 12.49
C GLY A 116 -17.09 26.39 13.17
N PRO A 117 -18.06 25.78 12.44
CA PRO A 117 -19.32 25.31 13.00
C PRO A 117 -19.20 24.24 14.10
N PHE A 118 -18.03 23.59 14.22
CA PHE A 118 -17.77 22.54 15.21
C PHE A 118 -17.03 23.05 16.46
N ALA A 119 -16.66 24.33 16.53
CA ALA A 119 -15.86 24.87 17.64
C ALA A 119 -16.53 24.72 19.03
N GLY A 120 -17.86 24.70 19.07
CA GLY A 120 -18.65 24.52 20.30
C GLY A 120 -19.09 23.07 20.57
N CYS A 121 -18.78 22.12 19.69
CA CYS A 121 -19.16 20.73 19.88
C CYS A 121 -18.31 20.09 20.98
N SER A 122 -18.92 19.21 21.78
CA SER A 122 -18.22 18.40 22.78
C SER A 122 -17.90 16.98 22.26
N TRP A 123 -17.86 16.81 20.95
CA TRP A 123 -17.70 15.51 20.32
C TRP A 123 -16.24 15.04 20.43
N PRO A 124 -15.96 13.97 21.20
CA PRO A 124 -14.60 13.49 21.31
C PRO A 124 -14.12 12.97 19.95
N CYS A 125 -12.92 13.39 19.56
CA CYS A 125 -12.31 13.00 18.31
C CYS A 125 -10.79 13.10 18.44
N THR A 126 -10.11 12.02 18.14
CA THR A 126 -8.65 11.97 18.08
C THR A 126 -8.24 11.25 16.81
N PHE A 127 -7.42 11.91 16.00
CA PHE A 127 -6.78 11.28 14.85
C PHE A 127 -5.59 10.45 15.32
N ILE A 128 -5.51 9.19 14.88
CA ILE A 128 -4.41 8.28 15.20
C ILE A 128 -3.38 8.30 14.06
N ALA A 129 -3.81 7.92 12.86
CA ALA A 129 -2.94 7.83 11.68
C ALA A 129 -3.76 7.72 10.38
N ALA A 130 -3.16 8.16 9.26
CA ALA A 130 -3.66 7.83 7.93
C ALA A 130 -3.28 6.38 7.58
N HIS A 131 -4.08 5.72 6.73
CA HIS A 131 -3.76 4.36 6.28
C HIS A 131 -2.59 4.36 5.31
N ALA A 132 -1.65 3.40 5.46
CA ALA A 132 -0.42 3.34 4.66
C ALA A 132 -0.66 3.20 3.14
N GLU A 133 -1.66 2.40 2.74
CA GLU A 133 -1.97 2.15 1.32
C GLU A 133 -3.25 2.86 0.83
N ALA A 134 -4.04 3.42 1.75
CA ALA A 134 -5.35 4.00 1.48
C ALA A 134 -5.42 5.37 2.14
N VAL A 135 -4.54 6.28 1.75
CA VAL A 135 -4.24 7.55 2.45
C VAL A 135 -5.44 8.50 2.65
N LEU A 136 -6.57 8.24 2.00
CA LEU A 136 -7.84 8.94 2.23
C LEU A 136 -8.66 8.36 3.39
N CYS A 137 -8.31 7.18 3.86
CA CYS A 137 -8.85 6.52 5.04
C CYS A 137 -7.91 6.76 6.22
N CYS A 138 -8.47 6.82 7.42
CA CYS A 138 -7.71 7.04 8.63
C CYS A 138 -8.26 6.22 9.81
N TYR A 139 -7.41 6.07 10.81
CA TYR A 139 -7.76 5.59 12.13
C TYR A 139 -8.05 6.79 13.03
N THR A 140 -9.19 6.75 13.72
CA THR A 140 -9.56 7.74 14.73
C THR A 140 -10.17 7.06 15.95
N HIS A 141 -10.33 7.79 17.05
CA HIS A 141 -11.10 7.31 18.19
C HIS A 141 -11.92 8.41 18.86
N ASP A 142 -13.02 8.02 19.49
CA ASP A 142 -13.89 8.87 20.32
C ASP A 142 -13.53 8.77 21.82
N GLY A 143 -12.40 8.12 22.14
CA GLY A 143 -11.95 7.84 23.50
C GLY A 143 -12.47 6.50 24.06
N LYS A 144 -13.36 5.81 23.35
CA LYS A 144 -13.89 4.49 23.71
C LYS A 144 -13.77 3.47 22.58
N THR A 145 -14.08 3.90 21.37
CA THR A 145 -14.11 3.08 20.15
C THR A 145 -13.06 3.60 19.19
N VAL A 146 -12.29 2.69 18.59
CA VAL A 146 -11.42 3.00 17.46
C VAL A 146 -12.19 2.72 16.16
N TYR A 147 -12.07 3.65 15.22
CA TYR A 147 -12.72 3.63 13.92
C TYR A 147 -11.69 3.54 12.81
N PHE A 148 -12.08 2.90 11.70
CA PHE A 148 -11.43 3.02 10.41
C PHE A 148 -12.44 3.57 9.41
N ASP A 149 -12.23 4.81 8.98
CA ASP A 149 -13.13 5.56 8.08
C ASP A 149 -14.61 5.49 8.50
N GLY A 150 -14.88 5.78 9.77
CA GLY A 150 -16.24 5.86 10.34
C GLY A 150 -16.82 4.54 10.83
N LYS A 151 -16.14 3.42 10.59
CA LYS A 151 -16.59 2.10 11.02
C LYS A 151 -15.77 1.61 12.21
N PRO A 152 -16.40 1.16 13.31
CA PRO A 152 -15.68 0.52 14.40
C PRO A 152 -14.83 -0.64 13.90
N LEU A 153 -13.64 -0.82 14.47
CA LEU A 153 -12.80 -1.96 14.12
C LEU A 153 -13.53 -3.28 14.41
N ALA A 154 -13.52 -4.18 13.43
CA ALA A 154 -14.21 -5.45 13.50
C ALA A 154 -13.33 -6.60 13.02
N ASP A 155 -13.56 -7.77 13.60
CA ASP A 155 -12.97 -9.02 13.15
C ASP A 155 -13.56 -9.48 11.81
N ARG A 156 -13.03 -10.59 11.29
CA ARG A 156 -13.46 -11.14 10.00
C ARG A 156 -14.94 -11.55 9.95
N LYS A 157 -15.58 -11.78 11.11
CA LYS A 157 -17.01 -12.13 11.22
C LYS A 157 -17.88 -10.90 11.47
N GLY A 158 -17.30 -9.70 11.55
CA GLY A 158 -17.99 -8.45 11.85
C GLY A 158 -18.17 -8.19 13.34
N GLY A 159 -17.58 -9.01 14.23
CA GLY A 159 -17.58 -8.78 15.67
C GLY A 159 -16.66 -7.62 16.02
N ARG A 160 -17.08 -6.71 16.91
CA ARG A 160 -16.22 -5.61 17.36
C ARG A 160 -15.01 -6.14 18.09
N ILE A 161 -13.82 -5.63 17.77
CA ILE A 161 -12.62 -5.93 18.54
C ILE A 161 -12.54 -5.02 19.76
N VAL A 162 -12.18 -5.60 20.90
CA VAL A 162 -11.94 -4.84 22.12
C VAL A 162 -10.53 -4.25 22.04
N VAL A 163 -10.46 -2.94 22.20
CA VAL A 163 -9.24 -2.15 22.09
C VAL A 163 -9.18 -1.16 23.25
N ASP A 164 -7.99 -0.82 23.68
CA ASP A 164 -7.76 0.35 24.51
C ASP A 164 -7.57 1.59 23.64
N ALA A 165 -8.67 2.30 23.37
CA ALA A 165 -8.68 3.45 22.48
C ALA A 165 -7.64 4.54 22.85
N ALA A 166 -7.42 4.78 24.15
CA ALA A 166 -6.55 5.85 24.63
C ALA A 166 -5.06 5.61 24.36
N SER A 167 -4.61 4.36 24.23
CA SER A 167 -3.22 4.02 23.88
C SER A 167 -3.08 3.45 22.47
N PHE A 168 -4.17 3.37 21.72
CA PHE A 168 -4.18 2.80 20.38
C PHE A 168 -3.37 3.67 19.42
N ARG A 169 -2.45 3.03 18.69
CA ARG A 169 -1.50 3.69 17.79
C ARG A 169 -1.23 2.83 16.56
N ALA A 170 -0.88 3.48 15.46
CA ALA A 170 -0.23 2.79 14.35
C ALA A 170 1.21 2.43 14.76
N VAL A 171 1.64 1.20 14.45
CA VAL A 171 3.04 0.79 14.58
C VAL A 171 3.75 1.16 13.28
N ALA A 172 3.40 0.48 12.19
CA ALA A 172 3.75 0.83 10.82
C ALA A 172 2.99 -0.07 9.84
N GLY A 173 2.78 0.41 8.62
CA GLY A 173 2.09 -0.35 7.58
C GLY A 173 0.68 -0.78 8.01
N ARG A 174 0.48 -2.10 8.11
CA ARG A 174 -0.79 -2.74 8.48
C ARG A 174 -0.84 -3.21 9.94
N TRP A 175 0.15 -2.82 10.74
CA TRP A 175 0.31 -3.23 12.13
C TRP A 175 -0.04 -2.08 13.07
N LEU A 176 -0.88 -2.38 14.07
CA LEU A 176 -1.36 -1.43 15.07
C LEU A 176 -1.14 -2.02 16.46
N ALA A 177 -1.17 -1.20 17.49
CA ALA A 177 -1.05 -1.67 18.86
C ALA A 177 -1.80 -0.77 19.81
N ASP A 178 -2.16 -1.31 20.97
CA ASP A 178 -2.45 -0.53 22.16
C ASP A 178 -1.54 -1.00 23.31
N ARG A 179 -1.81 -0.55 24.54
CA ARG A 179 -1.01 -0.93 25.72
C ARG A 179 -1.09 -2.43 26.08
N HIS A 180 -2.04 -3.17 25.52
CA HIS A 180 -2.32 -4.57 25.87
C HIS A 180 -2.03 -5.53 24.72
N HIS A 181 -2.30 -5.13 23.48
CA HIS A 181 -2.28 -6.02 22.33
C HIS A 181 -1.60 -5.38 21.12
N VAL A 182 -1.11 -6.24 20.24
CA VAL A 182 -0.79 -5.91 18.86
C VAL A 182 -1.92 -6.41 17.96
N TYR A 183 -2.22 -5.65 16.93
CA TYR A 183 -3.26 -5.95 15.96
C TYR A 183 -2.68 -5.98 14.54
N GLY A 184 -3.11 -6.96 13.75
CA GLY A 184 -2.88 -6.99 12.31
C GLY A 184 -4.14 -6.59 11.55
N GLN A 185 -3.98 -5.85 10.46
CA GLN A 185 -5.06 -5.60 9.49
C GLN A 185 -4.99 -6.60 8.34
N GLY A 186 -6.00 -7.47 8.27
CA GLY A 186 -6.21 -8.37 7.15
C GLY A 186 -7.17 -7.78 6.11
N GLN A 187 -7.17 -8.38 4.92
CA GLN A 187 -8.04 -8.01 3.81
C GLN A 187 -8.61 -9.25 3.13
N TYR A 188 -9.87 -9.22 2.69
CA TYR A 188 -10.48 -10.29 1.90
C TYR A 188 -11.55 -9.79 0.92
N GLY A 189 -11.90 -10.66 -0.03
CA GLY A 189 -12.95 -10.41 -1.01
C GLY A 189 -12.51 -9.52 -2.17
N ALA A 190 -13.27 -9.58 -3.27
CA ALA A 190 -13.02 -8.75 -4.45
C ALA A 190 -13.13 -7.24 -4.16
N ASN A 191 -13.96 -6.87 -3.17
CA ASN A 191 -14.18 -5.50 -2.73
C ASN A 191 -13.23 -5.07 -1.59
N GLN A 192 -12.11 -5.78 -1.39
CA GLN A 192 -11.04 -5.33 -0.47
C GLN A 192 -11.52 -5.00 0.95
N THR A 193 -12.37 -5.85 1.54
CA THR A 193 -12.91 -5.64 2.89
C THR A 193 -11.82 -5.85 3.93
N PHE A 194 -11.60 -4.84 4.78
CA PHE A 194 -10.65 -4.89 5.88
C PHE A 194 -11.26 -5.50 7.14
N TYR A 195 -10.42 -6.21 7.90
CA TYR A 195 -10.72 -6.70 9.23
C TYR A 195 -9.48 -6.64 10.10
N TRP A 196 -9.67 -6.68 11.42
CA TRP A 196 -8.59 -6.64 12.40
C TRP A 196 -8.61 -7.90 13.25
N TYR A 197 -7.43 -8.30 13.71
CA TYR A 197 -7.29 -9.43 14.62
C TYR A 197 -6.18 -9.14 15.61
N VAL A 198 -6.29 -9.70 16.81
CA VAL A 198 -5.22 -9.67 17.82
C VAL A 198 -4.12 -10.63 17.39
N VAL A 199 -2.88 -10.16 17.40
CA VAL A 199 -1.70 -11.00 17.15
C VAL A 199 -1.38 -11.76 18.43
N GLU A 200 -1.84 -13.01 18.50
CA GLU A 200 -1.71 -13.84 19.69
C GLU A 200 -0.25 -14.02 20.13
N GLY A 201 0.01 -13.72 21.40
CA GLY A 201 1.33 -13.86 22.02
C GLY A 201 2.36 -12.81 21.60
N ALA A 202 1.96 -11.77 20.86
CA ALA A 202 2.85 -10.67 20.49
C ALA A 202 3.30 -9.86 21.70
N ASP A 203 4.60 -9.63 21.79
CA ASP A 203 5.17 -8.70 22.76
C ASP A 203 5.12 -7.26 22.20
N ALA A 204 4.06 -6.53 22.57
CA ALA A 204 3.85 -5.16 22.12
C ALA A 204 5.00 -4.19 22.46
N ALA A 205 5.82 -4.50 23.48
CA ALA A 205 6.94 -3.65 23.88
C ALA A 205 8.14 -3.78 22.92
N THR A 206 8.33 -4.94 22.30
CA THR A 206 9.43 -5.22 21.37
C THR A 206 8.97 -5.41 19.92
N PHE A 207 7.67 -5.24 19.66
CA PHE A 207 7.08 -5.43 18.33
C PHE A 207 7.58 -4.40 17.31
N GLU A 208 8.12 -4.90 16.21
CA GLU A 208 8.66 -4.15 15.09
C GLU A 208 7.97 -4.60 13.79
N ALA A 209 7.31 -3.66 13.11
CA ALA A 209 6.79 -3.88 11.77
C ALA A 209 7.92 -3.77 10.75
N LEU A 210 8.19 -4.84 10.01
CA LEU A 210 9.29 -4.89 9.02
C LEU A 210 8.82 -4.41 7.65
N ASN A 211 7.59 -4.75 7.26
CA ASN A 211 6.92 -4.22 6.08
C ASN A 211 5.39 -4.33 6.23
N LEU A 212 4.64 -4.17 5.14
CA LEU A 212 3.17 -4.29 5.15
C LEU A 212 2.66 -5.69 5.53
N ARG A 213 3.53 -6.71 5.51
CA ARG A 213 3.16 -8.12 5.58
C ARG A 213 3.87 -8.90 6.69
N TYR A 214 5.05 -8.48 7.09
CA TYR A 214 5.88 -9.10 8.11
C TYR A 214 6.15 -8.14 9.26
N ALA A 215 6.25 -8.74 10.45
CA ALA A 215 6.69 -8.09 11.66
C ALA A 215 7.44 -9.11 12.53
N ARG A 216 8.11 -8.63 13.56
CA ARG A 216 8.75 -9.45 14.58
C ARG A 216 8.61 -8.83 15.95
N ASP A 217 8.86 -9.62 16.97
CA ASP A 217 9.16 -9.14 18.32
C ASP A 217 10.43 -9.83 18.83
N GLY A 218 10.78 -9.63 20.10
CA GLY A 218 11.97 -10.25 20.69
C GLY A 218 11.95 -11.78 20.77
N ARG A 219 10.87 -12.46 20.37
CA ARG A 219 10.70 -13.91 20.52
C ARG A 219 10.42 -14.62 19.19
N GLN A 220 9.67 -13.99 18.30
CA GLN A 220 9.19 -14.63 17.08
C GLN A 220 8.85 -13.60 15.99
N ALA A 221 8.50 -14.10 14.81
CA ALA A 221 8.05 -13.29 13.69
C ALA A 221 6.59 -13.58 13.35
N TYR A 222 6.00 -12.70 12.54
CA TYR A 222 4.59 -12.72 12.19
C TYR A 222 4.39 -12.43 10.72
N TYR A 223 3.37 -13.05 10.16
CA TYR A 223 2.85 -12.72 8.84
C TYR A 223 1.41 -12.22 8.95
N ILE A 224 1.05 -11.21 8.16
CA ILE A 224 -0.17 -10.39 8.26
C ILE A 224 -1.50 -11.15 8.16
N THR A 225 -1.49 -12.44 7.87
CA THR A 225 -2.67 -13.31 7.95
C THR A 225 -2.87 -13.92 9.35
N GLY A 226 -2.23 -13.38 10.39
CA GLY A 226 -2.26 -13.91 11.75
C GLY A 226 -1.39 -15.13 11.98
N LYS A 227 -0.44 -15.40 11.08
CA LYS A 227 0.45 -16.55 11.20
C LYS A 227 1.67 -16.18 12.03
N THR A 228 1.86 -16.91 13.13
CA THR A 228 3.10 -16.87 13.90
C THR A 228 4.19 -17.72 13.23
N ILE A 229 5.38 -17.16 13.13
CA ILE A 229 6.59 -17.78 12.62
C ILE A 229 7.55 -17.95 13.78
N ARG A 230 7.65 -19.19 14.30
CA ARG A 230 8.54 -19.54 15.39
C ARG A 230 9.99 -19.67 14.90
N THR A 231 10.65 -18.53 14.79
CA THR A 231 12.08 -18.43 14.49
C THR A 231 12.91 -18.58 15.77
N LYS A 232 14.14 -19.08 15.65
CA LYS A 232 15.13 -19.11 16.76
C LYS A 232 16.08 -17.91 16.73
N SER A 233 15.98 -17.06 15.72
CA SER A 233 16.79 -15.87 15.54
C SER A 233 15.90 -14.69 15.15
N PRO A 234 14.95 -14.30 16.02
CA PRO A 234 14.03 -13.18 15.75
C PRO A 234 14.77 -11.89 15.40
N GLU A 235 15.91 -11.62 16.04
CA GLU A 235 16.75 -10.45 15.80
C GLU A 235 17.41 -10.43 14.41
N ALA A 236 17.51 -11.58 13.75
CA ALA A 236 17.98 -11.71 12.37
C ALA A 236 16.83 -11.86 11.36
N PHE A 237 15.57 -11.86 11.82
CA PHE A 237 14.42 -11.98 10.94
C PHE A 237 14.26 -10.67 10.14
N GLU A 238 14.37 -10.77 8.82
CA GLU A 238 14.34 -9.62 7.91
C GLU A 238 13.53 -9.92 6.64
N VAL A 239 13.14 -8.87 5.93
CA VAL A 239 12.45 -8.97 4.65
C VAL A 239 13.47 -9.11 3.53
N VAL A 240 13.26 -10.07 2.63
CA VAL A 240 14.01 -10.17 1.37
C VAL A 240 13.23 -9.39 0.32
N PRO A 241 13.78 -8.34 -0.31
CA PRO A 241 13.04 -7.56 -1.30
C PRO A 241 12.73 -8.41 -2.54
N GLU A 242 11.50 -8.30 -3.05
CA GLU A 242 11.14 -8.81 -4.38
C GLU A 242 11.67 -7.86 -5.45
N LEU A 243 12.03 -8.35 -6.64
CA LEU A 243 12.58 -7.50 -7.70
C LEU A 243 11.52 -7.13 -8.74
N ARG A 244 11.23 -5.83 -8.87
CA ARG A 244 10.42 -5.30 -9.96
C ARG A 244 11.30 -5.00 -11.16
N LEU A 245 11.01 -5.64 -12.28
CA LEU A 245 11.64 -5.35 -13.57
C LEU A 245 10.82 -4.29 -14.31
N ASN A 246 11.35 -3.07 -14.42
CA ASN A 246 10.68 -1.95 -15.08
C ASN A 246 11.19 -1.76 -16.51
N TYR A 247 10.44 -2.27 -17.47
CA TYR A 247 10.80 -2.18 -18.90
C TYR A 247 10.64 -0.79 -19.51
N ARG A 248 9.98 0.15 -18.82
CA ARG A 248 9.76 1.51 -19.34
C ARG A 248 11.00 2.38 -19.24
N ASP A 249 11.73 2.28 -18.14
CA ASP A 249 12.90 3.12 -17.82
C ASP A 249 14.19 2.29 -17.60
N GLY A 250 14.12 0.97 -17.72
CA GLY A 250 15.30 0.10 -17.64
C GLY A 250 15.71 -0.29 -16.22
N THR A 251 14.95 0.08 -15.19
CA THR A 251 15.37 -0.13 -13.79
C THR A 251 14.97 -1.49 -13.23
N ARG A 252 15.74 -1.95 -12.24
CA ARG A 252 15.44 -3.13 -11.42
C ARG A 252 15.24 -2.64 -9.99
N ASP A 253 13.99 -2.52 -9.57
CA ASP A 253 13.65 -1.87 -8.31
C ASP A 253 13.39 -2.92 -7.21
N PRO A 254 14.16 -2.93 -6.11
CA PRO A 254 13.85 -3.78 -4.97
C PRO A 254 12.59 -3.28 -4.26
N LEU A 255 11.60 -4.17 -4.09
CA LEU A 255 10.34 -3.92 -3.43
C LEU A 255 10.36 -4.51 -2.02
N HIS A 256 10.74 -3.69 -1.03
CA HIS A 256 10.78 -4.10 0.38
C HIS A 256 9.38 -4.07 1.02
N ASP A 257 8.66 -2.95 0.88
CA ASP A 257 7.41 -2.69 1.62
C ASP A 257 6.29 -3.70 1.31
N THR A 258 6.25 -4.16 0.06
CA THR A 258 5.26 -5.13 -0.41
C THR A 258 5.79 -6.55 -0.44
N SER A 259 7.04 -6.83 -0.06
CA SER A 259 7.59 -8.17 -0.21
C SER A 259 6.82 -9.24 0.57
N VAL A 260 6.59 -10.40 -0.05
CA VAL A 260 6.12 -11.64 0.61
C VAL A 260 7.23 -12.59 1.02
N ILE A 261 8.49 -12.20 0.85
CA ILE A 261 9.65 -12.99 1.19
C ILE A 261 10.31 -12.42 2.44
N ALA A 262 10.61 -13.29 3.40
CA ALA A 262 11.40 -12.96 4.58
C ALA A 262 12.38 -14.10 4.86
N ARG A 263 13.38 -13.85 5.68
CA ARG A 263 14.33 -14.87 6.12
C ARG A 263 14.79 -14.63 7.54
N ASP A 264 15.28 -15.67 8.17
CA ASP A 264 16.10 -15.62 9.37
C ASP A 264 17.40 -16.43 9.13
N ARG A 265 18.19 -16.72 10.17
CA ARG A 265 19.44 -17.49 9.99
C ARG A 265 19.23 -18.96 9.57
N GLU A 266 18.05 -19.53 9.75
CA GLU A 266 17.76 -20.96 9.52
C GLU A 266 16.85 -21.22 8.31
N ALA A 267 16.07 -20.22 7.88
CA ALA A 267 14.99 -20.42 6.94
C ALA A 267 14.65 -19.18 6.11
N VAL A 268 14.18 -19.44 4.90
CA VAL A 268 13.45 -18.49 4.06
C VAL A 268 11.96 -18.77 4.20
N TYR A 269 11.16 -17.72 4.19
CA TYR A 269 9.71 -17.75 4.30
C TYR A 269 9.09 -17.04 3.11
N PHE A 270 8.10 -17.68 2.50
CA PHE A 270 7.28 -17.12 1.42
C PHE A 270 5.81 -17.18 1.82
N TYR A 271 5.13 -16.02 1.85
CA TYR A 271 3.79 -15.87 2.46
C TYR A 271 3.73 -16.46 3.89
N GLY A 272 4.74 -16.14 4.70
CA GLY A 272 4.91 -16.64 6.07
C GLY A 272 5.15 -18.15 6.18
N THR A 273 5.38 -18.86 5.07
CA THR A 273 5.58 -20.31 5.05
C THR A 273 7.00 -20.66 4.71
N ARG A 274 7.62 -21.53 5.50
CA ARG A 274 9.01 -21.96 5.29
C ARG A 274 9.17 -22.57 3.90
N LEU A 275 10.11 -22.04 3.13
CA LEU A 275 10.55 -22.60 1.87
C LEU A 275 11.57 -23.71 2.17
N LYS A 276 11.26 -24.94 1.74
CA LYS A 276 12.05 -26.11 2.10
C LYS A 276 13.43 -26.06 1.42
N ASN A 277 14.48 -26.37 2.17
CA ASN A 277 15.87 -26.48 1.73
C ASN A 277 16.52 -25.22 1.13
N ALA A 278 15.88 -24.05 1.23
CA ALA A 278 16.50 -22.79 0.81
C ALA A 278 17.62 -22.37 1.77
N ILE A 279 18.74 -21.90 1.25
CA ILE A 279 19.87 -21.36 2.01
C ILE A 279 19.60 -19.87 2.27
N PRO A 280 19.31 -19.45 3.52
CA PRO A 280 18.84 -18.10 3.80
C PRO A 280 19.84 -17.01 3.41
N ASP A 281 21.11 -17.20 3.76
CA ASP A 281 22.16 -16.18 3.63
C ASP A 281 22.33 -15.68 2.18
N SER A 282 22.21 -16.58 1.20
CA SER A 282 22.38 -16.29 -0.22
C SER A 282 21.06 -16.14 -1.00
N PHE A 283 19.92 -16.34 -0.34
CA PHE A 283 18.60 -16.27 -0.98
C PHE A 283 18.28 -14.85 -1.45
N ARG A 284 17.86 -14.72 -2.71
CA ARG A 284 17.42 -13.46 -3.32
C ARG A 284 16.37 -13.72 -4.40
N ASP A 285 15.45 -12.77 -4.56
CA ASP A 285 14.58 -12.71 -5.73
C ASP A 285 15.38 -12.21 -6.94
N ILE A 286 15.13 -12.80 -8.12
CA ILE A 286 15.80 -12.44 -9.38
C ILE A 286 14.82 -11.96 -10.45
N GLY A 287 13.57 -11.65 -10.07
CA GLY A 287 12.53 -11.14 -10.94
C GLY A 287 11.67 -12.23 -11.58
N HIS A 288 10.55 -11.79 -12.17
CA HIS A 288 9.57 -12.66 -12.84
C HIS A 288 9.02 -13.82 -11.99
N GLY A 289 9.05 -13.66 -10.66
CA GLY A 289 8.63 -14.70 -9.72
C GLY A 289 9.63 -15.83 -9.55
N TYR A 290 10.88 -15.65 -10.01
CA TYR A 290 11.98 -16.56 -9.74
C TYR A 290 12.87 -16.04 -8.62
N ALA A 291 13.40 -16.96 -7.82
CA ALA A 291 14.38 -16.68 -6.79
C ALA A 291 15.47 -17.75 -6.78
N THR A 292 16.63 -17.43 -6.23
CA THR A 292 17.75 -18.35 -6.10
C THR A 292 18.53 -18.09 -4.82
N ASP A 293 19.18 -19.14 -4.32
CA ASP A 293 20.19 -19.06 -3.27
C ASP A 293 21.59 -19.39 -3.80
N GLY A 294 21.75 -19.45 -5.13
CA GLY A 294 22.99 -19.83 -5.82
C GLY A 294 23.20 -21.34 -5.96
N THR A 295 22.42 -22.19 -5.28
CA THR A 295 22.46 -23.66 -5.43
C THR A 295 21.16 -24.21 -6.01
N SER A 296 20.05 -23.53 -5.74
CA SER A 296 18.72 -23.92 -6.17
C SER A 296 17.98 -22.71 -6.75
N VAL A 297 16.99 -23.00 -7.58
CA VAL A 297 16.11 -21.99 -8.19
C VAL A 297 14.67 -22.35 -7.88
N TRP A 298 13.88 -21.36 -7.49
CA TRP A 298 12.45 -21.52 -7.22
C TRP A 298 11.63 -20.66 -8.16
N PHE A 299 10.51 -21.21 -8.62
CA PHE A 299 9.41 -20.44 -9.18
C PHE A 299 8.38 -20.18 -8.08
N LEU A 300 8.48 -19.01 -7.47
CA LEU A 300 7.73 -18.60 -6.28
C LEU A 300 6.22 -18.52 -6.54
N SER A 301 5.79 -18.10 -7.73
CA SER A 301 4.36 -18.01 -8.09
C SER A 301 3.62 -19.35 -7.92
N ARG A 302 4.33 -20.48 -8.11
CA ARG A 302 3.79 -21.84 -7.86
C ARG A 302 4.40 -22.53 -6.64
N LYS A 303 5.21 -21.82 -5.85
CA LYS A 303 5.95 -22.37 -4.69
C LYS A 303 6.76 -23.62 -5.04
N LYS A 304 7.32 -23.66 -6.26
CA LYS A 304 7.95 -24.84 -6.83
C LYS A 304 9.47 -24.66 -6.91
N LEU A 305 10.22 -25.72 -6.59
CA LEU A 305 11.63 -25.84 -6.93
C LEU A 305 11.74 -26.17 -8.43
N VAL A 306 12.59 -25.45 -9.17
CA VAL A 306 12.84 -25.73 -10.59
C VAL A 306 13.82 -26.90 -10.67
N GLU A 307 13.33 -28.04 -11.13
CA GLU A 307 14.12 -29.27 -11.17
C GLU A 307 15.23 -29.19 -12.22
N ASN A 308 16.43 -29.63 -11.85
CA ASN A 308 17.62 -29.67 -12.71
C ASN A 308 18.06 -28.32 -13.28
N ALA A 309 17.60 -27.21 -12.69
CA ALA A 309 18.09 -25.89 -13.03
C ALA A 309 19.55 -25.73 -12.63
N ASP A 310 20.35 -25.19 -13.54
CA ASP A 310 21.70 -24.74 -13.19
C ASP A 310 21.63 -23.35 -12.56
N ALA A 311 21.53 -23.33 -11.23
CA ALA A 311 21.42 -22.09 -10.45
C ALA A 311 22.59 -21.12 -10.67
N ALA A 312 23.77 -21.60 -11.06
CA ALA A 312 24.94 -20.76 -11.28
C ALA A 312 24.82 -19.89 -12.55
N THR A 313 24.11 -20.38 -13.57
CA THR A 313 23.94 -19.67 -14.85
C THR A 313 22.50 -19.21 -15.10
N PHE A 314 21.57 -19.53 -14.19
CA PHE A 314 20.16 -19.18 -14.32
C PHE A 314 19.98 -17.66 -14.48
N THR A 315 19.36 -17.28 -15.59
CA THR A 315 19.26 -15.91 -16.08
C THR A 315 17.82 -15.55 -16.38
N VAL A 316 17.40 -14.40 -15.84
CA VAL A 316 16.10 -13.79 -16.07
C VAL A 316 16.32 -12.57 -16.98
N PRO A 317 15.88 -12.62 -18.25
CA PRO A 317 15.96 -11.46 -19.14
C PRO A 317 15.27 -10.25 -18.51
N GLY A 318 16.05 -9.19 -18.31
CA GLY A 318 15.61 -8.00 -17.61
C GLY A 318 15.39 -6.78 -18.51
N PRO A 319 15.12 -5.63 -17.90
CA PRO A 319 15.01 -4.38 -18.61
C PRO A 319 16.29 -4.04 -19.38
N GLY A 320 16.15 -3.53 -20.60
CA GLY A 320 17.27 -3.25 -21.51
C GLY A 320 17.76 -4.46 -22.31
N GLU A 321 17.31 -5.67 -21.98
CA GLU A 321 17.59 -6.88 -22.76
C GLU A 321 16.41 -7.20 -23.68
N PRO A 322 16.63 -7.83 -24.84
CA PRO A 322 15.55 -8.28 -25.71
C PRO A 322 14.60 -9.20 -24.94
N HIS A 323 13.33 -8.82 -24.90
CA HIS A 323 12.31 -9.59 -24.20
C HIS A 323 12.00 -10.87 -24.98
N VAL A 324 12.14 -12.02 -24.33
CA VAL A 324 11.71 -13.31 -24.88
C VAL A 324 10.26 -13.56 -24.47
N THR A 325 9.31 -13.20 -25.32
CA THR A 325 7.89 -13.50 -25.08
C THR A 325 7.66 -14.99 -25.25
N GLY A 326 7.28 -15.67 -24.16
CA GLY A 326 6.89 -17.09 -24.24
C GLY A 326 5.72 -17.29 -25.20
N ARG A 327 5.77 -18.36 -26.01
CA ARG A 327 4.71 -18.71 -26.99
C ARG A 327 3.30 -18.87 -26.38
N HIS A 328 3.20 -19.00 -25.05
CA HIS A 328 1.96 -19.23 -24.29
C HIS A 328 1.71 -18.22 -23.16
N GLY A 329 2.41 -17.07 -23.15
CA GLY A 329 2.35 -16.11 -22.05
C GLY A 329 3.23 -16.52 -20.87
N GLY A 330 3.55 -15.56 -20.00
CA GLY A 330 4.52 -15.73 -18.91
C GLY A 330 5.95 -15.38 -19.31
N SER A 331 6.80 -15.16 -18.31
CA SER A 331 8.21 -14.81 -18.50
C SER A 331 9.05 -16.05 -18.76
N CYS A 332 9.71 -16.09 -19.92
CA CYS A 332 10.68 -17.12 -20.25
C CYS A 332 12.03 -16.75 -19.65
N VAL A 333 12.67 -17.72 -19.02
CA VAL A 333 13.99 -17.61 -18.37
C VAL A 333 14.87 -18.75 -18.87
N THR A 334 16.18 -18.74 -18.64
CA THR A 334 17.08 -19.78 -19.16
C THR A 334 18.22 -20.03 -18.20
N ASP A 335 18.84 -21.20 -18.30
CA ASP A 335 20.21 -21.41 -17.84
C ASP A 335 21.10 -21.76 -19.05
N GLN A 336 22.36 -22.14 -18.81
CA GLN A 336 23.29 -22.50 -19.87
C GLN A 336 22.83 -23.71 -20.71
N TYR A 337 21.95 -24.57 -20.17
CA TYR A 337 21.55 -25.82 -20.79
C TYR A 337 20.18 -25.76 -21.45
N ARG A 338 19.24 -24.96 -20.93
CA ARG A 338 17.87 -24.91 -21.47
C ARG A 338 17.07 -23.67 -21.03
N PRO A 339 16.02 -23.32 -21.78
CA PRO A 339 15.01 -22.38 -21.34
C PRO A 339 13.99 -23.02 -20.37
N TYR A 340 13.28 -22.16 -19.63
CA TYR A 340 12.20 -22.52 -18.72
C TYR A 340 11.02 -21.56 -18.86
N VAL A 341 9.81 -22.08 -18.65
CA VAL A 341 8.57 -21.30 -18.60
C VAL A 341 7.79 -21.73 -17.37
N GLU A 342 7.46 -20.76 -16.51
CA GLU A 342 6.73 -21.00 -15.26
C GLU A 342 7.30 -22.13 -14.37
N GLY A 343 8.63 -22.25 -14.34
CA GLY A 343 9.36 -23.26 -13.58
C GLY A 343 9.45 -24.64 -14.24
N GLU A 344 8.98 -24.79 -15.49
CA GLU A 344 9.11 -26.03 -16.25
C GLU A 344 10.23 -25.94 -17.30
N PRO A 345 11.12 -26.94 -17.40
CA PRO A 345 12.15 -26.98 -18.43
C PRO A 345 11.53 -27.13 -19.81
N CYS A 346 12.07 -26.42 -20.80
CA CYS A 346 11.64 -26.44 -22.18
C CYS A 346 12.71 -27.09 -23.08
N ASP A 347 12.28 -27.60 -24.23
CA ASP A 347 13.17 -28.15 -25.26
C ASP A 347 13.91 -27.02 -26.01
N PRO A 348 15.24 -26.90 -25.89
CA PRO A 348 16.03 -25.85 -26.55
C PRO A 348 15.74 -25.68 -28.05
N LEU A 349 15.53 -26.77 -28.79
CA LEU A 349 15.30 -26.73 -30.24
C LEU A 349 14.03 -25.97 -30.61
N GLN A 350 12.99 -26.05 -29.78
CA GLN A 350 11.71 -25.39 -30.04
C GLN A 350 11.76 -23.89 -29.77
N TRP A 351 12.79 -23.43 -29.05
CA TRP A 351 12.93 -22.08 -28.52
C TRP A 351 14.09 -21.29 -29.13
N ILE A 352 14.83 -21.88 -30.06
CA ILE A 352 16.04 -21.30 -30.64
C ILE A 352 15.82 -19.94 -31.31
N GLU A 353 14.76 -19.79 -32.10
CA GLU A 353 14.43 -18.53 -32.77
C GLU A 353 13.92 -17.47 -31.78
N ASP A 354 13.16 -17.89 -30.77
CA ASP A 354 12.61 -16.98 -29.76
C ASP A 354 13.71 -16.35 -28.90
N TRP A 355 14.79 -17.10 -28.64
CA TRP A 355 15.94 -16.64 -27.85
C TRP A 355 17.03 -15.95 -28.68
N ARG A 356 16.97 -15.98 -30.02
CA ARG A 356 17.96 -15.36 -30.91
C ARG A 356 18.28 -13.90 -30.54
N PRO A 357 17.30 -12.99 -30.40
CA PRO A 357 17.60 -11.59 -30.09
C PRO A 357 18.37 -11.43 -28.77
N PHE A 358 18.02 -12.23 -27.76
CA PHE A 358 18.68 -12.18 -26.45
C PHE A 358 20.16 -12.58 -26.55
N PHE A 359 20.46 -13.71 -27.20
CA PHE A 359 21.84 -14.17 -27.34
C PHE A 359 22.67 -13.30 -28.30
N GLU A 360 22.09 -12.77 -29.38
CA GLU A 360 22.77 -11.80 -30.25
C GLU A 360 23.12 -10.51 -29.52
N ALA A 361 22.29 -10.07 -28.57
CA ALA A 361 22.57 -8.92 -27.71
C ALA A 361 23.56 -9.22 -26.57
N ARG A 362 23.90 -10.50 -26.33
CA ARG A 362 24.76 -10.99 -25.24
C ARG A 362 25.91 -11.87 -25.75
N PRO A 363 26.80 -11.34 -26.61
CA PRO A 363 27.94 -12.09 -27.17
C PRO A 363 28.98 -12.49 -26.10
N ASP A 364 28.84 -11.99 -24.88
CA ASP A 364 29.60 -12.41 -23.70
C ASP A 364 29.26 -13.83 -23.24
N LEU A 365 28.02 -14.29 -23.49
CA LEU A 365 27.60 -15.67 -23.19
C LEU A 365 28.19 -16.60 -24.26
N LYS A 366 28.90 -17.65 -23.84
CA LYS A 366 29.54 -18.63 -24.74
C LYS A 366 29.32 -20.04 -24.25
N GLY A 367 29.13 -20.98 -25.18
CA GLY A 367 28.92 -22.40 -24.85
C GLY A 367 27.55 -22.70 -24.23
N TRP A 368 26.57 -21.82 -24.45
CA TRP A 368 25.18 -22.05 -24.04
C TRP A 368 24.48 -22.87 -25.13
N TRP A 369 23.42 -23.58 -24.75
CA TRP A 369 22.59 -24.41 -25.64
C TRP A 369 22.26 -23.72 -26.98
N TRP A 370 22.01 -22.41 -26.97
CA TRP A 370 21.68 -21.66 -28.18
C TRP A 370 22.81 -21.64 -29.21
N HIS A 371 24.05 -21.50 -28.76
CA HIS A 371 25.22 -21.44 -29.65
C HIS A 371 25.50 -22.80 -30.31
N GLU A 372 25.25 -23.88 -29.60
CA GLU A 372 25.43 -25.24 -30.12
C GLU A 372 24.37 -25.58 -31.18
N LEU A 373 23.16 -25.02 -31.04
CA LEU A 373 22.05 -25.31 -31.94
C LEU A 373 21.90 -24.31 -33.10
N ALA A 374 22.40 -23.08 -32.95
CA ALA A 374 22.30 -22.02 -33.96
C ALA A 374 23.48 -22.02 -34.96
N GLY A 375 24.49 -22.84 -34.70
CA GLY A 375 25.70 -22.97 -35.51
C GLY A 375 25.55 -23.77 -36.80
#